data_AF-A0A828Z5W8-F1
#
_entry.id   AF-A0A828Z5W8-F1
#
_cell.length_a   1.000
_cell.length_b   1.000
_cell.length_c   1.000
_cell.angle_alpha   90.00
_cell.angle_beta   90.00
_cell.angle_gamma   90.00
#
_symmetry.space_group_name_H-M   'P 1'
#
loop_
_entity.id
_entity.type
_entity.pdbx_description
1 polymer ?
#
loop_
_entity_poly.entity_id
_entity_poly.type
_entity_poly.pdbx_seq_one_letter_code
_entity_poly.pdbx_strand_id
1 'polypeptide(L)'
;MIQKILRKEKKKKTNQFKISKYFGGFCLLLFLFLFNCLPDQQSSENNLLLALLALPNDQSLELPSDKSMRKAKPQPRPKRKYDGVTFISDATGKRIQANSKTPNGWLKVDAVRDTYFTRFNLYQDGGDPNCIESGRIRVETSANPKYYWNWWAGGGGGNYAYYPKYNDGSNRLVIFVINGGCLKSGSKVSFSDHDTLGAGYDYSITNWKGGSWNEYLFLWTKSLNPGPRETFTVILSPTPPEAAAK
;
A
#
# COMPACT_ATOMS: atom_id res chain seq x y z
N MET A 1 -10.60 -63.82 24.93
CA MET A 1 -10.44 -63.61 23.48
C MET A 1 -10.07 -62.14 23.16
N ILE A 2 -9.07 -61.56 23.83
CA ILE A 2 -8.74 -60.11 23.75
C ILE A 2 -7.22 -59.82 23.58
N GLN A 3 -6.37 -60.84 23.42
CA GLN A 3 -4.91 -60.64 23.28
C GLN A 3 -4.36 -60.77 21.85
N LYS A 4 -5.20 -61.04 20.84
CA LYS A 4 -4.74 -61.19 19.44
C LYS A 4 -4.96 -59.95 18.55
N ILE A 5 -5.63 -58.90 19.03
CA ILE A 5 -5.93 -57.70 18.23
C ILE A 5 -4.85 -56.59 18.40
N LEU A 6 -4.19 -56.52 19.57
CA LEU A 6 -3.13 -55.52 19.83
C LEU A 6 -1.76 -55.82 19.18
N ARG A 7 -1.62 -56.96 18.49
CA ARG A 7 -0.37 -57.34 17.80
C ARG A 7 -0.29 -56.88 16.35
N LYS A 8 -1.37 -56.30 15.79
CA LYS A 8 -1.44 -55.87 14.38
C LYS A 8 -1.19 -54.36 14.18
N GLU A 9 -1.30 -53.54 15.23
CA GLU A 9 -1.07 -52.08 15.13
C GLU A 9 0.37 -51.62 15.39
N LYS A 10 1.22 -52.43 16.03
CA LYS A 10 2.63 -52.05 16.30
C LYS A 10 3.61 -52.38 15.16
N LYS A 11 3.14 -52.84 13.99
CA LYS A 11 3.99 -53.28 12.87
C LYS A 11 3.90 -52.40 11.62
N LYS A 12 3.58 -51.11 11.77
CA LYS A 12 3.56 -50.13 10.67
C LYS A 12 4.30 -48.82 10.98
N LYS A 13 5.32 -48.87 11.84
CA LYS A 13 6.27 -47.78 12.11
C LYS A 13 7.70 -48.30 12.18
N THR A 14 8.20 -48.78 11.05
CA THR A 14 9.64 -48.86 10.77
C THR A 14 9.82 -49.14 9.28
N ASN A 15 10.06 -48.10 8.50
CA ASN A 15 10.99 -48.25 7.40
C ASN A 15 11.83 -46.97 7.32
N GLN A 16 13.05 -47.12 7.81
CA GLN A 16 14.14 -46.18 7.72
C GLN A 16 14.66 -46.13 6.28
N PHE A 17 15.06 -44.92 5.88
CA PHE A 17 16.15 -44.59 4.97
C PHE A 17 16.12 -45.09 3.52
N LYS A 18 16.02 -44.13 2.58
CA LYS A 18 17.09 -43.89 1.57
C LYS A 18 17.27 -42.39 1.34
N ILE A 19 18.31 -41.82 1.95
CA ILE A 19 18.89 -40.54 1.55
C ILE A 19 19.57 -40.79 0.21
N SER A 20 19.03 -40.23 -0.86
CA SER A 20 19.67 -40.23 -2.17
C SER A 20 20.77 -39.16 -2.17
N LYS A 21 22.02 -39.60 -2.16
CA LYS A 21 23.19 -38.80 -2.54
C LYS A 21 23.14 -38.61 -4.06
N TYR A 22 22.54 -37.53 -4.54
CA TYR A 22 22.83 -36.89 -5.84
C TYR A 22 22.00 -35.60 -5.92
N PHE A 23 22.62 -34.46 -5.61
CA PHE A 23 22.56 -33.22 -6.41
C PHE A 23 23.36 -32.08 -5.72
N GLY A 24 24.58 -32.39 -5.30
CA GLY A 24 25.62 -31.39 -5.03
C GLY A 24 26.15 -30.80 -6.34
N GLY A 25 25.26 -30.17 -7.12
CA GLY A 25 25.54 -29.69 -8.47
C GLY A 25 24.61 -28.58 -8.96
N PHE A 26 23.72 -28.05 -8.12
CA PHE A 26 22.85 -26.92 -8.48
C PHE A 26 23.20 -25.61 -7.74
N CYS A 27 24.09 -25.69 -6.75
CA CYS A 27 24.52 -24.52 -5.96
C CYS A 27 25.70 -23.75 -6.60
N LEU A 28 26.28 -24.25 -7.69
CA LEU A 28 27.37 -23.60 -8.44
C LEU A 28 26.93 -22.98 -9.79
N LEU A 29 25.70 -23.24 -10.24
CA LEU A 29 25.12 -22.59 -11.43
C LEU A 29 24.23 -21.38 -11.10
N LEU A 30 23.85 -21.21 -9.83
CA LEU A 30 23.15 -20.01 -9.34
C LEU A 30 24.11 -18.86 -8.97
N PHE A 31 25.41 -19.13 -8.88
CA PHE A 31 26.43 -18.12 -8.54
C PHE A 31 26.98 -17.35 -9.76
N LEU A 32 26.62 -17.72 -10.99
CA LEU A 32 27.08 -17.06 -12.22
C LEU A 32 26.05 -16.09 -12.84
N PHE A 33 24.89 -15.87 -12.21
CA PHE A 33 23.89 -14.90 -12.66
C PHE A 33 23.82 -13.61 -11.81
N LEU A 34 24.70 -13.45 -10.82
CA LEU A 34 24.72 -12.29 -9.90
C LEU A 34 25.84 -11.27 -10.16
N PHE A 35 26.60 -11.38 -11.25
CA PHE A 35 27.52 -10.33 -11.70
C PHE A 35 27.17 -9.86 -13.11
N ASN A 36 26.10 -9.09 -13.22
CA ASN A 36 25.89 -8.11 -14.28
C ASN A 36 25.16 -6.89 -13.70
N CYS A 37 25.87 -6.19 -12.81
CA CYS A 37 25.60 -4.79 -12.55
C CYS A 37 26.60 -3.97 -13.36
N LEU A 38 26.15 -3.40 -14.48
CA LEU A 38 26.46 -2.02 -14.82
C LEU A 38 25.24 -1.48 -15.60
N PRO A 39 24.52 -0.47 -15.12
CA PRO A 39 23.66 0.29 -16.00
C PRO A 39 24.57 1.11 -16.93
N ASP A 40 24.41 0.89 -18.23
CA ASP A 40 24.95 1.78 -19.25
C ASP A 40 24.48 3.21 -18.98
N GLN A 41 25.45 4.11 -18.87
CA GLN A 41 25.25 5.55 -18.88
C GLN A 41 25.37 6.03 -20.33
N GLN A 42 24.24 6.17 -21.03
CA GLN A 42 24.06 6.98 -22.26
C GLN A 42 22.59 6.83 -22.70
N SER A 43 21.87 7.80 -23.27
CA SER A 43 22.04 9.22 -23.53
C SER A 43 20.74 9.63 -24.21
N SER A 44 19.88 10.43 -23.56
CA SER A 44 18.79 11.09 -24.30
C SER A 44 18.26 12.36 -23.65
N GLU A 45 19.11 13.20 -23.06
CA GLU A 45 18.73 14.59 -22.76
C GLU A 45 19.92 15.53 -22.98
N ASN A 46 20.27 15.81 -24.24
CA ASN A 46 21.20 16.89 -24.57
C ASN A 46 20.72 17.80 -25.72
N ASN A 47 19.53 17.60 -26.28
CA ASN A 47 19.08 18.42 -27.42
C ASN A 47 18.40 19.73 -27.00
N LEU A 48 17.94 19.86 -25.75
CA LEU A 48 17.30 21.11 -25.28
C LEU A 48 18.33 22.15 -24.85
N LEU A 49 19.41 21.72 -24.18
CA LEU A 49 20.46 22.61 -23.69
C LEU A 49 21.34 23.14 -24.82
N LEU A 50 21.62 22.31 -25.84
CA LEU A 50 22.34 22.74 -27.05
C LEU A 50 21.50 23.67 -27.95
N ALA A 51 20.17 23.53 -27.95
CA ALA A 51 19.29 24.46 -28.66
C ALA A 51 19.22 25.85 -27.99
N LEU A 52 19.38 25.92 -26.67
CA LEU A 52 19.43 27.19 -25.92
C LEU A 52 20.78 27.92 -26.06
N LEU A 53 21.85 27.21 -26.39
CA LEU A 53 23.18 27.79 -26.62
C LEU A 53 23.40 28.29 -28.06
N ALA A 54 22.43 28.05 -28.96
CA ALA A 54 22.48 28.47 -30.37
C ALA A 54 21.71 29.77 -30.65
N LEU A 55 21.35 30.54 -29.61
CA LEU A 55 20.75 31.87 -29.79
C LEU A 55 21.86 32.90 -30.05
N PRO A 56 21.70 33.78 -31.06
CA PRO A 56 22.65 34.85 -31.31
C PRO A 56 22.68 35.79 -30.11
N ASN A 57 23.88 35.95 -29.56
CA ASN A 57 24.19 36.82 -28.45
C ASN A 57 24.28 38.25 -28.99
N ASP A 58 23.17 38.98 -29.01
CA ASP A 58 23.12 40.45 -29.01
C ASP A 58 21.67 40.94 -28.92
N GLN A 59 21.22 41.19 -27.68
CA GLN A 59 20.32 42.29 -27.29
C GLN A 59 20.05 42.16 -25.79
N SER A 60 20.66 43.06 -25.01
CA SER A 60 20.35 43.25 -23.60
C SER A 60 18.90 43.72 -23.46
N LEU A 61 17.97 42.79 -23.26
CA LEU A 61 16.64 43.12 -22.76
C LEU A 61 16.76 43.38 -21.26
N GLU A 62 16.88 44.65 -20.89
CA GLU A 62 16.64 45.10 -19.53
C GLU A 62 15.18 44.79 -19.17
N LEU A 63 14.97 43.64 -18.52
CA LEU A 63 13.74 43.36 -17.80
C LEU A 63 13.66 44.30 -16.60
N PRO A 64 12.70 45.24 -16.54
CA PRO A 64 12.51 46.03 -15.34
C PRO A 64 12.21 45.07 -14.19
N SER A 65 12.96 45.20 -13.09
CA SER A 65 12.78 44.37 -11.91
C SER A 65 11.41 44.69 -11.29
N ASP A 66 10.38 43.96 -11.72
CA ASP A 66 9.08 44.04 -11.08
C ASP A 66 9.19 43.41 -9.68
N LYS A 67 9.28 44.27 -8.67
CA LYS A 67 9.26 43.91 -7.24
C LYS A 67 7.90 43.34 -6.78
N SER A 68 6.99 42.99 -7.70
CA SER A 68 5.67 42.43 -7.38
C SER A 68 5.61 40.89 -7.28
N MET A 69 6.67 40.16 -7.65
CA MET A 69 6.74 38.69 -7.44
C MET A 69 7.02 38.33 -5.97
N ARG A 70 6.18 38.80 -5.04
CA ARG A 70 5.98 38.05 -3.80
C ARG A 70 5.44 36.69 -4.23
N LYS A 71 6.22 35.62 -4.05
CA LYS A 71 5.76 34.23 -4.21
C LYS A 71 4.35 34.16 -3.64
N ALA A 72 3.35 34.00 -4.52
CA ALA A 72 1.97 33.89 -4.07
C ALA A 72 1.95 32.79 -3.01
N LYS A 73 1.52 33.14 -1.79
CA LYS A 73 1.39 32.17 -0.71
C LYS A 73 0.54 31.03 -1.29
N PRO A 74 1.01 29.76 -1.27
CA PRO A 74 0.25 28.66 -1.83
C PRO A 74 -1.16 28.72 -1.25
N GLN A 75 -2.16 28.98 -2.10
CA GLN A 75 -3.53 28.98 -1.61
C GLN A 75 -3.85 27.56 -1.13
N PRO A 76 -4.37 27.39 0.09
CA PRO A 76 -4.77 26.08 0.57
C PRO A 76 -5.79 25.50 -0.42
N ARG A 77 -5.54 24.29 -0.91
CA ARG A 77 -6.52 23.59 -1.75
C ARG A 77 -7.82 23.44 -0.94
N PRO A 78 -8.99 23.77 -1.51
CA PRO A 78 -10.27 23.48 -0.87
C PRO A 78 -10.35 22.00 -0.51
N LYS A 79 -10.75 21.71 0.75
CA LYS A 79 -10.92 20.35 1.24
C LYS A 79 -12.04 19.65 0.46
N ARG A 80 -11.78 18.45 -0.07
CA ARG A 80 -12.80 17.59 -0.68
C ARG A 80 -13.58 16.83 0.40
N LYS A 81 -14.80 16.39 0.06
CA LYS A 81 -15.68 15.62 0.95
C LYS A 81 -14.98 14.41 1.60
N TYR A 82 -14.14 13.72 0.84
CA TYR A 82 -13.42 12.52 1.26
C TYR A 82 -11.93 12.74 1.56
N ASP A 83 -11.54 13.98 1.86
CA ASP A 83 -10.23 14.27 2.45
C ASP A 83 -10.27 14.06 3.98
N GLY A 84 -9.25 13.37 4.50
CA GLY A 84 -9.09 13.14 5.93
C GLY A 84 -10.00 12.06 6.52
N VAL A 85 -10.36 11.05 5.73
CA VAL A 85 -11.15 9.89 6.15
C VAL A 85 -10.34 8.99 7.08
N THR A 86 -10.99 8.46 8.12
CA THR A 86 -10.41 7.48 9.03
C THR A 86 -11.14 6.13 8.91
N PHE A 87 -10.40 5.04 9.09
CA PHE A 87 -10.90 3.67 9.09
C PHE A 87 -10.67 3.02 10.44
N ILE A 88 -11.75 2.57 11.10
CA ILE A 88 -11.71 1.88 12.39
C ILE A 88 -11.98 0.41 12.15
N SER A 89 -11.07 -0.48 12.54
CA SER A 89 -11.27 -1.92 12.39
C SER A 89 -12.36 -2.44 13.31
N ASP A 90 -13.29 -3.21 12.75
CA ASP A 90 -14.38 -3.80 13.51
C ASP A 90 -13.88 -4.85 14.53
N ALA A 91 -12.73 -5.47 14.26
CA ALA A 91 -12.13 -6.46 15.17
C ALA A 91 -11.46 -5.85 16.40
N THR A 92 -10.92 -4.63 16.32
CA THR A 92 -10.08 -4.06 17.40
C THR A 92 -10.56 -2.72 17.92
N GLY A 93 -11.45 -2.02 17.20
CA GLY A 93 -11.84 -0.64 17.51
C GLY A 93 -10.72 0.38 17.31
N LYS A 94 -9.56 -0.05 16.78
CA LYS A 94 -8.41 0.83 16.50
C LYS A 94 -8.42 1.31 15.05
N ARG A 95 -7.76 2.43 14.82
CA ARG A 95 -7.65 3.08 13.51
C ARG A 95 -6.48 2.54 12.72
N ILE A 96 -6.64 2.46 11.41
CA ILE A 96 -5.52 2.34 10.48
C ILE A 96 -4.68 3.62 10.58
N GLN A 97 -3.35 3.50 10.64
CA GLN A 97 -2.42 4.61 10.59
C GLN A 97 -1.24 4.34 9.65
N ALA A 98 -0.76 5.41 9.02
CA ALA A 98 0.54 5.46 8.38
C ALA A 98 1.65 5.58 9.44
N ASN A 99 2.85 5.13 9.10
CA ASN A 99 4.00 5.27 9.98
C ASN A 99 4.40 6.75 10.13
N SER A 100 4.51 7.21 11.38
CA SER A 100 4.80 8.62 11.68
C SER A 100 6.26 9.04 11.49
N LYS A 101 7.18 8.07 11.42
CA LYS A 101 8.62 8.31 11.25
C LYS A 101 9.05 8.22 9.79
N THR A 102 8.43 7.32 9.02
CA THR A 102 8.80 7.06 7.63
C THR A 102 7.56 7.02 6.73
N PRO A 103 7.43 7.90 5.73
CA PRO A 103 6.25 7.95 4.85
C PRO A 103 5.93 6.63 4.13
N ASN A 104 6.95 5.81 3.87
CA ASN A 104 6.85 4.49 3.23
C ASN A 104 6.86 3.31 4.23
N GLY A 105 6.64 3.58 5.52
CA GLY A 105 6.52 2.52 6.51
C GLY A 105 5.19 1.76 6.39
N TRP A 106 5.18 0.53 6.89
CA TRP A 106 3.99 -0.33 6.86
C TRP A 106 2.78 0.30 7.56
N LEU A 107 1.60 0.08 6.98
CA LEU A 107 0.32 0.47 7.56
C LEU A 107 -0.07 -0.47 8.70
N LYS A 108 -0.62 0.09 9.77
CA LYS A 108 -0.95 -0.66 10.97
C LYS A 108 -2.26 -0.19 11.60
N VAL A 109 -2.96 -1.11 12.25
CA VAL A 109 -4.28 -0.94 12.88
C VAL A 109 -4.15 -0.89 14.40
N ASP A 110 -3.36 0.05 14.90
CA ASP A 110 -3.02 0.15 16.32
C ASP A 110 -3.27 1.53 16.95
N ALA A 111 -3.78 2.50 16.17
CA ALA A 111 -4.05 3.85 16.68
C ALA A 111 -5.36 3.93 17.47
N VAL A 112 -5.28 4.33 18.74
CA VAL A 112 -6.44 4.56 19.60
C VAL A 112 -7.05 5.95 19.40
N ARG A 113 -6.22 6.95 19.08
CA ARG A 113 -6.63 8.34 18.88
C ARG A 113 -6.68 8.68 17.39
N ASP A 114 -7.55 9.62 17.04
CA ASP A 114 -7.49 10.27 15.72
C ASP A 114 -6.30 11.24 15.68
N THR A 115 -5.47 11.11 14.65
CA THR A 115 -4.27 11.91 14.41
C THR A 115 -4.14 12.20 12.91
N TYR A 116 -3.20 13.05 12.55
CA TYR A 116 -2.90 13.30 11.14
C TYR A 116 -2.49 12.03 10.36
N PHE A 117 -1.89 11.04 11.03
CA PHE A 117 -1.44 9.77 10.43
C PHE A 117 -2.54 8.72 10.32
N THR A 118 -3.69 8.90 10.99
CA THR A 118 -4.87 8.01 10.86
C THR A 118 -5.83 8.45 9.75
N ARG A 119 -5.47 9.50 9.03
CA ARG A 119 -6.31 10.18 8.04
C ARG A 119 -5.79 9.92 6.63
N PHE A 120 -6.74 9.64 5.74
CA PHE A 120 -6.49 9.30 4.35
C PHE A 120 -7.40 10.11 3.43
N ASN A 121 -6.90 10.49 2.27
CA ASN A 121 -7.70 11.15 1.23
C ASN A 121 -8.11 10.09 0.21
N LEU A 122 -9.41 10.02 -0.08
CA LEU A 122 -9.97 9.03 -0.99
C LEU A 122 -10.37 9.68 -2.31
N TYR A 123 -10.13 9.00 -3.42
CA TYR A 123 -10.55 9.45 -4.74
C TYR A 123 -10.73 8.27 -5.70
N GLN A 124 -11.77 8.35 -6.54
CA GLN A 124 -12.02 7.41 -7.64
C GLN A 124 -11.76 8.11 -8.97
N ASP A 125 -10.89 7.52 -9.79
CA ASP A 125 -10.56 8.07 -11.10
C ASP A 125 -11.79 8.03 -12.01
N GLY A 126 -12.20 9.18 -12.54
CA GLY A 126 -13.39 9.31 -13.40
C GLY A 126 -14.75 9.21 -12.70
N GLY A 127 -14.79 9.10 -11.36
CA GLY A 127 -16.03 9.04 -10.57
C GLY A 127 -16.52 10.41 -10.08
N ASP A 128 -17.73 10.44 -9.49
CA ASP A 128 -18.25 11.64 -8.81
C ASP A 128 -17.42 11.95 -7.56
N PRO A 129 -16.73 13.11 -7.48
CA PRO A 129 -15.93 13.47 -6.31
C PRO A 129 -16.75 13.61 -5.01
N ASN A 130 -18.08 13.72 -5.10
CA ASN A 130 -18.99 13.84 -3.97
C ASN A 130 -19.70 12.53 -3.60
N CYS A 131 -19.49 11.46 -4.35
CA CYS A 131 -20.06 10.14 -4.10
C CYS A 131 -19.05 9.04 -4.42
N ILE A 132 -18.34 8.56 -3.39
CA ILE A 132 -17.52 7.34 -3.53
C ILE A 132 -18.43 6.13 -3.37
N GLU A 133 -18.46 5.24 -4.35
CA GLU A 133 -19.19 3.96 -4.30
C GLU A 133 -18.22 2.77 -4.33
N SER A 134 -18.75 1.55 -4.26
CA SER A 134 -17.95 0.34 -4.44
C SER A 134 -17.24 0.37 -5.80
N GLY A 135 -15.93 0.16 -5.82
CA GLY A 135 -15.14 0.17 -7.06
C GLY A 135 -13.67 0.46 -6.84
N ARG A 136 -12.94 0.70 -7.95
CA ARG A 136 -11.54 1.09 -7.91
C ARG A 136 -11.39 2.37 -7.10
N ILE A 137 -10.38 2.41 -6.24
CA ILE A 137 -10.14 3.52 -5.33
C ILE A 137 -8.65 3.79 -5.22
N ARG A 138 -8.31 5.05 -4.97
CA ARG A 138 -6.97 5.43 -4.56
C ARG A 138 -7.03 6.04 -3.17
N VAL A 139 -6.14 5.54 -2.31
CA VAL A 139 -6.07 5.91 -0.90
C VAL A 139 -4.73 6.57 -0.64
N GLU A 140 -4.75 7.89 -0.47
CA GLU A 140 -3.57 8.71 -0.18
C GLU A 140 -3.46 8.93 1.32
N THR A 141 -2.26 8.97 1.88
CA THR A 141 -2.09 9.43 3.26
C THR A 141 -2.29 10.95 3.34
N SER A 142 -3.12 11.43 4.28
CA SER A 142 -3.20 12.87 4.54
C SER A 142 -1.87 13.39 5.11
N ALA A 143 -1.17 12.55 5.88
CA ALA A 143 0.15 12.82 6.46
C ALA A 143 1.22 13.20 5.44
N ASN A 144 1.27 12.45 4.33
CA ASN A 144 2.27 12.58 3.30
C ASN A 144 1.56 12.56 1.94
N PRO A 145 1.17 13.73 1.40
CA PRO A 145 0.59 13.81 0.07
C PRO A 145 1.50 13.13 -0.97
N LYS A 146 0.89 12.55 -2.00
CA LYS A 146 1.51 11.69 -3.03
C LYS A 146 1.97 10.32 -2.55
N TYR A 147 1.79 9.95 -1.28
CA TYR A 147 2.00 8.57 -0.83
C TYR A 147 0.68 7.83 -0.81
N TYR A 148 0.58 6.79 -1.65
CA TYR A 148 -0.65 6.04 -1.86
C TYR A 148 -0.49 4.60 -1.38
N TRP A 149 -1.59 4.00 -0.91
CA TRP A 149 -1.59 2.61 -0.49
C TRP A 149 -1.15 1.69 -1.63
N ASN A 150 -0.18 0.86 -1.33
CA ASN A 150 0.34 -0.19 -2.17
C ASN A 150 0.77 -1.36 -1.28
N TRP A 151 1.09 -2.50 -1.86
CA TRP A 151 1.51 -3.69 -1.12
C TRP A 151 2.86 -4.19 -1.62
N TRP A 152 3.62 -4.82 -0.73
CA TRP A 152 4.99 -5.23 -1.01
C TRP A 152 5.07 -6.66 -1.52
N ALA A 153 5.94 -6.85 -2.52
CA ALA A 153 6.07 -8.07 -3.30
C ALA A 153 7.54 -8.48 -3.46
N GLY A 154 8.32 -8.46 -2.37
CA GLY A 154 9.77 -8.69 -2.41
C GLY A 154 10.30 -9.74 -1.42
N GLY A 155 9.40 -10.56 -0.85
CA GLY A 155 9.77 -11.64 0.06
C GLY A 155 9.96 -11.21 1.52
N GLY A 156 10.42 -12.16 2.34
CA GLY A 156 10.52 -12.00 3.79
C GLY A 156 9.17 -11.94 4.51
N GLY A 157 9.18 -11.57 5.80
CA GLY A 157 7.97 -11.54 6.63
C GLY A 157 6.94 -10.46 6.26
N GLY A 158 7.33 -9.46 5.46
CA GLY A 158 6.46 -8.37 5.02
C GLY A 158 5.84 -8.58 3.63
N ASN A 159 5.97 -9.77 3.05
CA ASN A 159 5.37 -10.06 1.76
C ASN A 159 3.84 -9.90 1.87
N TYR A 160 3.24 -9.15 0.95
CA TYR A 160 1.83 -8.74 0.96
C TYR A 160 1.41 -7.71 2.01
N ALA A 161 2.34 -7.18 2.81
CA ALA A 161 2.04 -6.09 3.74
C ALA A 161 1.80 -4.78 2.97
N TYR A 162 0.84 -3.99 3.44
CA TYR A 162 0.54 -2.69 2.87
C TYR A 162 1.44 -1.59 3.44
N TYR A 163 1.84 -0.68 2.56
CA TYR A 163 2.59 0.53 2.89
C TYR A 163 2.22 1.64 1.90
N PRO A 164 2.40 2.92 2.27
CA PRO A 164 2.28 4.00 1.31
C PRO A 164 3.51 4.07 0.41
N LYS A 165 3.33 4.21 -0.90
CA LYS A 165 4.44 4.37 -1.86
C LYS A 165 4.30 5.68 -2.62
N TYR A 166 5.41 6.39 -2.75
CA TYR A 166 5.45 7.71 -3.37
C TYR A 166 5.11 7.65 -4.86
N ASN A 167 4.11 8.44 -5.27
CA ASN A 167 3.58 8.52 -6.63
C ASN A 167 3.11 7.18 -7.23
N ASP A 168 2.96 6.13 -6.42
CA ASP A 168 2.66 4.79 -6.92
C ASP A 168 1.71 4.06 -5.97
N GLY A 169 0.42 4.27 -6.17
CA GLY A 169 -0.62 3.49 -5.49
C GLY A 169 -1.01 2.27 -6.30
N SER A 170 -1.53 1.25 -5.62
CA SER A 170 -2.08 0.09 -6.34
C SER A 170 -3.17 0.54 -7.32
N ASN A 171 -3.03 0.11 -8.58
CA ASN A 171 -4.02 0.34 -9.63
C ASN A 171 -5.19 -0.66 -9.58
N ARG A 172 -5.12 -1.64 -8.67
CA ARG A 172 -6.12 -2.69 -8.49
C ARG A 172 -6.80 -2.66 -7.13
N LEU A 173 -6.47 -1.70 -6.27
CA LEU A 173 -7.18 -1.49 -5.02
C LEU A 173 -8.66 -1.16 -5.28
N VAL A 174 -9.54 -1.89 -4.59
CA VAL A 174 -10.99 -1.75 -4.61
C VAL A 174 -11.47 -1.48 -3.20
N ILE A 175 -12.38 -0.52 -3.06
CA ILE A 175 -13.21 -0.36 -1.87
C ILE A 175 -14.56 -1.01 -2.15
N PHE A 176 -15.06 -1.79 -1.19
CA PHE A 176 -16.41 -2.33 -1.22
C PHE A 176 -17.22 -1.69 -0.09
N VAL A 177 -18.21 -0.87 -0.46
CA VAL A 177 -19.18 -0.29 0.47
C VAL A 177 -20.28 -1.32 0.71
N ILE A 178 -20.27 -1.95 1.89
CA ILE A 178 -21.02 -3.20 2.15
C ILE A 178 -22.53 -3.05 1.95
N ASN A 179 -23.10 -1.89 2.34
CA ASN A 179 -24.53 -1.61 2.16
C ASN A 179 -24.83 -0.80 0.88
N GLY A 180 -23.85 -0.65 -0.01
CA GLY A 180 -23.96 0.11 -1.26
C GLY A 180 -24.11 1.63 -1.08
N GLY A 181 -24.31 2.29 -2.22
CA GLY A 181 -24.47 3.74 -2.35
C GLY A 181 -23.23 4.55 -1.99
N CYS A 182 -23.40 5.87 -1.94
CA CYS A 182 -22.32 6.79 -1.59
C CYS A 182 -21.79 6.54 -0.17
N LEU A 183 -20.47 6.50 -0.05
CA LEU A 183 -19.75 6.40 1.20
C LEU A 183 -20.12 7.57 2.12
N LYS A 184 -20.47 7.26 3.37
CA LYS A 184 -20.82 8.21 4.42
C LYS A 184 -20.12 7.85 5.73
N SER A 185 -20.08 8.80 6.66
CA SER A 185 -19.59 8.50 8.01
C SER A 185 -20.47 7.43 8.64
N GLY A 186 -19.87 6.45 9.30
CA GLY A 186 -20.52 5.24 9.81
C GLY A 186 -20.66 4.09 8.81
N SER A 187 -20.38 4.29 7.51
CA SER A 187 -20.41 3.19 6.54
C SER A 187 -19.40 2.10 6.91
N LYS A 188 -19.77 0.85 6.63
CA LYS A 188 -18.86 -0.30 6.71
C LYS A 188 -18.27 -0.56 5.33
N VAL A 189 -16.96 -0.75 5.28
CA VAL A 189 -16.23 -1.06 4.05
C VAL A 189 -15.28 -2.21 4.25
N SER A 190 -14.99 -2.93 3.17
CA SER A 190 -13.80 -3.76 3.04
C SER A 190 -12.96 -3.28 1.87
N PHE A 191 -11.69 -3.68 1.86
CA PHE A 191 -10.80 -3.42 0.74
C PHE A 191 -10.32 -4.73 0.15
N SER A 192 -10.13 -4.75 -1.17
CA SER A 192 -9.50 -5.87 -1.86
C SER A 192 -8.52 -5.37 -2.90
N ASP A 193 -7.58 -6.23 -3.25
CA ASP A 193 -6.57 -5.94 -4.26
C ASP A 193 -6.11 -7.25 -4.91
N HIS A 194 -5.33 -7.13 -5.97
CA HIS A 194 -4.94 -8.26 -6.80
C HIS A 194 -3.51 -8.69 -6.54
N ASP A 195 -3.32 -9.96 -6.20
CA ASP A 195 -2.00 -10.59 -6.08
C ASP A 195 -1.40 -10.86 -7.47
N THR A 196 -0.33 -10.15 -7.81
CA THR A 196 0.40 -10.31 -9.08
C THR A 196 1.60 -11.27 -9.01
N LEU A 197 1.92 -11.83 -7.83
CA LEU A 197 3.04 -12.76 -7.66
C LEU A 197 2.63 -14.24 -7.78
N GLY A 198 1.37 -14.57 -7.45
CA GLY A 198 0.84 -15.93 -7.47
C GLY A 198 -0.01 -16.25 -8.71
N ALA A 199 -1.07 -17.03 -8.52
CA ALA A 199 -2.00 -17.40 -9.58
C ALA A 199 -2.98 -16.27 -10.01
N GLY A 200 -2.78 -15.03 -9.54
CA GLY A 200 -3.58 -13.88 -9.98
C GLY A 200 -4.98 -13.82 -9.37
N TYR A 201 -5.09 -13.80 -8.03
CA TYR A 201 -6.38 -13.71 -7.33
C TYR A 201 -6.58 -12.35 -6.68
N ASP A 202 -7.85 -11.96 -6.56
CA ASP A 202 -8.23 -10.86 -5.68
C ASP A 202 -8.33 -11.37 -4.24
N TYR A 203 -7.74 -10.62 -3.31
CA TYR A 203 -7.77 -10.90 -1.89
C TYR A 203 -8.28 -9.67 -1.14
N SER A 204 -9.01 -9.91 -0.07
CA SER A 204 -9.35 -8.88 0.90
C SER A 204 -8.14 -8.50 1.74
N ILE A 205 -8.01 -7.20 2.02
CA ILE A 205 -7.04 -6.64 2.97
C ILE A 205 -7.52 -6.98 4.38
N THR A 206 -6.63 -7.55 5.19
CA THR A 206 -6.91 -7.97 6.57
C THR A 206 -6.04 -7.21 7.57
N ASN A 207 -6.62 -6.90 8.72
CA ASN A 207 -5.91 -6.58 9.96
C ASN A 207 -5.30 -7.89 10.51
N TRP A 208 -3.99 -8.09 10.26
CA TRP A 208 -3.30 -9.35 10.56
C TRP A 208 -3.37 -9.72 12.05
N LYS A 209 -3.53 -11.02 12.34
CA LYS A 209 -3.60 -11.55 13.70
C LYS A 209 -2.36 -12.40 14.01
N GLY A 210 -1.55 -11.93 14.95
CA GLY A 210 -0.48 -12.70 15.57
C GLY A 210 0.92 -12.44 15.02
N GLY A 211 1.91 -12.94 15.76
CA GLY A 211 3.34 -12.77 15.46
C GLY A 211 3.82 -11.32 15.57
N SER A 212 5.04 -11.07 15.07
CA SER A 212 5.64 -9.73 15.01
C SER A 212 4.89 -8.77 14.07
N TRP A 213 4.03 -9.30 13.21
CA TRP A 213 3.20 -8.56 12.26
C TRP A 213 1.77 -8.34 12.75
N ASN A 214 1.50 -8.57 14.03
CA ASN A 214 0.18 -8.32 14.60
C ASN A 214 -0.28 -6.87 14.35
N GLU A 215 -1.52 -6.73 13.89
CA GLU A 215 -2.19 -5.48 13.54
C GLU A 215 -1.67 -4.76 12.27
N TYR A 216 -0.71 -5.31 11.53
CA TYR A 216 -0.36 -4.76 10.22
C TYR A 216 -1.41 -5.12 9.16
N LEU A 217 -1.55 -4.29 8.12
CA LEU A 217 -2.45 -4.58 7.01
C LEU A 217 -1.79 -5.49 5.98
N PHE A 218 -2.47 -6.56 5.60
CA PHE A 218 -1.97 -7.55 4.64
C PHE A 218 -3.00 -7.89 3.57
N LEU A 219 -2.54 -8.13 2.34
CA LEU A 219 -3.33 -8.75 1.27
C LEU A 219 -3.33 -10.28 1.48
N TRP A 220 -4.42 -10.89 1.96
CA TRP A 220 -4.36 -12.32 2.35
C TRP A 220 -5.67 -13.13 2.28
N THR A 221 -6.83 -12.51 2.48
CA THR A 221 -8.08 -13.28 2.68
C THR A 221 -8.85 -13.48 1.37
N LYS A 222 -9.04 -14.73 0.91
CA LYS A 222 -9.81 -15.06 -0.31
C LYS A 222 -11.34 -15.08 -0.14
N SER A 223 -11.85 -14.75 1.06
CA SER A 223 -13.28 -14.84 1.35
C SER A 223 -14.07 -13.78 0.58
N LEU A 224 -15.21 -14.19 0.01
CA LEU A 224 -16.20 -13.28 -0.59
C LEU A 224 -16.93 -12.44 0.47
N ASN A 225 -16.97 -12.91 1.72
CA ASN A 225 -17.58 -12.21 2.85
C ASN A 225 -16.49 -11.73 3.80
N PRO A 226 -16.25 -10.41 3.93
CA PRO A 226 -15.23 -9.88 4.83
C PRO A 226 -15.62 -10.13 6.28
N GLY A 227 -14.69 -10.63 7.09
CA GLY A 227 -14.86 -10.76 8.53
C GLY A 227 -14.60 -9.44 9.27
N PRO A 228 -14.65 -9.42 10.61
CA PRO A 228 -14.36 -8.23 11.40
C PRO A 228 -12.94 -7.66 11.21
N ARG A 229 -11.98 -8.47 10.75
CA ARG A 229 -10.59 -8.03 10.48
C ARG A 229 -10.42 -7.44 9.09
N GLU A 230 -11.31 -7.74 8.17
CA GLU A 230 -11.35 -7.19 6.81
C GLU A 230 -12.37 -6.04 6.68
N THR A 231 -13.16 -5.80 7.73
CA THR A 231 -14.21 -4.78 7.78
C THR A 231 -13.77 -3.57 8.60
N PHE A 232 -14.01 -2.38 8.06
CA PHE A 232 -13.66 -1.11 8.66
C PHE A 232 -14.86 -0.17 8.67
N THR A 233 -15.10 0.47 9.80
CA THR A 233 -16.03 1.60 9.93
C THR A 233 -15.35 2.88 9.45
N VAL A 234 -16.00 3.57 8.52
CA VAL A 234 -15.52 4.82 7.94
C VAL A 234 -15.99 5.99 8.77
N ILE A 235 -15.08 6.90 9.12
CA ILE A 235 -15.41 8.18 9.74
C ILE A 235 -14.93 9.29 8.81
N LEU A 236 -15.86 10.11 8.32
CA LEU A 236 -15.52 11.30 7.55
C LEU A 236 -15.10 12.41 8.52
N SER A 237 -13.94 13.03 8.30
CA SER A 237 -13.55 14.18 9.12
C SER A 237 -14.40 15.40 8.73
N PRO A 238 -15.00 16.14 9.68
CA PRO A 238 -15.62 17.43 9.39
C PRO A 238 -14.56 18.52 9.14
N THR A 239 -13.44 18.47 9.86
CA THR A 239 -12.38 19.50 9.84
C THR A 239 -11.29 19.16 8.81
N PRO A 240 -10.68 20.13 8.12
CA PRO A 240 -9.51 19.87 7.28
C PRO A 240 -8.40 19.19 8.08
N PRO A 241 -7.56 18.37 7.43
CA PRO A 241 -6.33 17.91 8.05
C PRO A 241 -5.50 19.14 8.43
N GLU A 242 -5.43 19.48 9.71
CA GLU A 242 -4.56 20.56 10.18
C GLU A 242 -3.12 20.11 9.91
N ALA A 243 -2.47 20.73 8.94
CA ALA A 243 -1.04 20.52 8.72
C ALA A 243 -0.34 20.97 9.99
N ALA A 244 0.39 20.06 10.64
CA ALA A 244 1.22 20.42 11.78
C ALA A 244 2.14 21.57 11.34
N ALA A 245 1.87 22.77 11.86
CA ALA A 245 2.78 23.88 11.78
C ALA A 245 4.08 23.40 12.44
N LYS A 246 5.14 23.27 11.64
CA LYS A 246 6.49 23.13 12.15
C LYS A 246 7.01 24.50 12.55
#